data_AF-A0A6I7YNE4-F1
#
_entry.id   AF-A0A6I7YNE4-F1
#
_cell.length_a   1.000
_cell.length_b   1.000
_cell.length_c   1.000
_cell.angle_alpha   90.00
_cell.angle_beta   90.00
_cell.angle_gamma   90.00
#
_symmetry.space_group_name_H-M   'P 1'
#
loop_
_entity.id
_entity.type
_entity.pdbx_description
1 polymer ?
#
loop_
_entity_poly.entity_id
_entity_poly.type
_entity_poly.pdbx_seq_one_letter_code
_entity_poly.pdbx_strand_id
1 'polypeptide(L)'
;MPPSIPASVAAADMRRLGDAEPLEPYPGRAREPWMCRHIPCKQVIYPNRNNVMNGQGACIWCAPNAPRNPKEAAAAMLEHGFIVLVDFLGTGKPWLSQCVAAGHIVAPRYDNVTGRDGGCRFCKRYGPGDPHEAVADMRAVGFRPLEPFKNIASPWLSLCERCQKISSPRLNNVRTRGECCQHCARYGLDPGAPARLYVLAHAECGAVKIGITGLRTREDRVVRFQSHGWVPFAQIQFATGADAYRVEQRVIKLLRAEGHPVFLSDAQMPIGGYKETFDASRVSVGRLLALAEAEL
;
A
#
# COMPACT_ATOMS: atom_id res chain seq x y z
N MET A 1 54.11 9.47 -38.12
CA MET A 1 53.96 9.48 -36.64
C MET A 1 53.22 10.75 -36.27
N PRO A 2 52.07 10.71 -35.56
CA PRO A 2 51.41 11.95 -35.14
C PRO A 2 52.39 12.73 -34.24
N PRO A 3 52.42 14.07 -34.34
CA PRO A 3 53.40 14.87 -33.61
C PRO A 3 53.20 14.66 -32.10
N SER A 4 54.28 14.22 -31.44
CA SER A 4 54.41 14.24 -29.99
C SER A 4 54.15 15.67 -29.52
N ILE A 5 53.07 15.89 -28.78
CA ILE A 5 52.79 17.19 -28.15
C ILE A 5 53.99 17.56 -27.27
N PRO A 6 54.46 18.82 -27.30
CA PRO A 6 55.58 19.24 -26.46
C PRO A 6 55.28 18.98 -24.97
N ALA A 7 56.28 18.51 -24.23
CA ALA A 7 56.13 18.20 -22.80
C ALA A 7 55.63 19.39 -21.97
N SER A 8 56.01 20.62 -22.36
CA SER A 8 55.54 21.86 -21.74
C SER A 8 54.04 22.08 -21.89
N VAL A 9 53.48 21.79 -23.06
CA VAL A 9 52.04 21.88 -23.34
C VAL A 9 51.29 20.81 -22.56
N ALA A 10 51.82 19.57 -22.54
CA ALA A 10 51.23 18.49 -21.76
C ALA A 10 51.16 18.84 -20.26
N ALA A 11 52.21 19.43 -19.70
CA ALA A 11 52.26 19.82 -18.29
C ALA A 11 51.29 20.97 -17.98
N ALA A 12 51.16 21.93 -18.89
CA ALA A 12 50.18 23.02 -18.75
C ALA A 12 48.74 22.50 -18.71
N ASP A 13 48.40 21.49 -19.53
CA ASP A 13 47.07 20.88 -19.52
C ASP A 13 46.76 20.16 -18.20
N MET A 14 47.74 19.41 -17.65
CA MET A 14 47.56 18.72 -16.37
C MET A 14 47.30 19.68 -15.21
N ARG A 15 48.03 20.81 -15.18
CA ARG A 15 47.81 21.86 -14.18
C ARG A 15 46.47 22.56 -14.36
N ARG A 16 46.11 22.93 -15.59
CA ARG A 16 44.92 23.73 -15.88
C ARG A 16 43.61 22.95 -15.74
N LEU A 17 43.58 21.70 -16.19
CA LEU A 17 42.34 20.92 -16.31
C LEU A 17 42.23 19.83 -15.24
N GLY A 18 43.34 19.41 -14.66
CA GLY A 18 43.40 18.31 -13.70
C GLY A 18 43.84 18.73 -12.29
N ASP A 19 44.17 20.01 -12.07
CA ASP A 19 44.81 20.49 -10.85
C ASP A 19 45.98 19.58 -10.40
N ALA A 20 46.76 19.09 -11.36
CA ALA A 20 47.79 18.08 -11.14
C ALA A 20 49.16 18.62 -11.56
N GLU A 21 50.11 18.66 -10.64
CA GLU A 21 51.48 19.08 -10.88
C GLU A 21 52.33 17.86 -11.27
N PRO A 22 52.87 17.78 -12.50
CA PRO A 22 53.76 16.70 -12.89
C PRO A 22 55.01 16.62 -12.00
N LEU A 23 55.34 15.42 -11.54
CA LEU A 23 56.54 15.15 -10.74
C LEU A 23 57.69 14.57 -11.57
N GLU A 24 57.41 14.19 -12.82
CA GLU A 24 58.37 13.61 -13.75
C GLU A 24 58.16 14.16 -15.17
N PRO A 25 59.16 14.05 -16.08
CA PRO A 25 59.01 14.42 -17.48
C PRO A 25 57.82 13.71 -18.15
N TYR A 26 57.20 14.38 -19.13
CA TYR A 26 56.04 13.83 -19.84
C TYR A 26 56.40 12.48 -20.52
N PRO A 27 55.66 11.39 -20.29
CA PRO A 27 55.95 10.05 -20.84
C PRO A 27 55.80 9.96 -22.37
N GLY A 28 55.39 11.04 -23.05
CA GLY A 28 55.33 11.13 -24.51
C GLY A 28 53.99 10.69 -25.12
N ARG A 29 53.17 9.91 -24.40
CA ARG A 29 51.85 9.44 -24.86
C ARG A 29 50.72 9.89 -23.95
N ALA A 30 49.62 10.37 -24.56
CA ALA A 30 48.50 10.94 -23.81
C ALA A 30 47.72 9.94 -22.94
N ARG A 31 47.75 8.64 -23.26
CA ARG A 31 47.07 7.57 -22.50
C ARG A 31 47.97 6.91 -21.45
N GLU A 32 49.24 7.30 -21.39
CA GLU A 32 50.19 6.72 -20.45
C GLU A 32 49.99 7.34 -19.06
N PRO A 33 50.01 6.54 -17.98
CA PRO A 33 49.98 7.08 -16.62
C PRO A 33 51.18 8.02 -16.42
N TRP A 34 50.91 9.18 -15.83
CA TRP A 34 51.92 10.20 -15.59
C TRP A 34 51.92 10.60 -14.12
N MET A 35 53.06 10.40 -13.45
CA MET A 35 53.20 10.68 -12.03
C MET A 35 53.03 12.18 -11.74
N CYS A 36 51.97 12.52 -11.02
CA CYS A 36 51.61 13.90 -10.66
C CYS A 36 51.30 14.00 -9.17
N ARG A 37 51.45 15.19 -8.59
CA ARG A 37 50.89 15.56 -7.30
C ARG A 37 49.60 16.33 -7.52
N HIS A 38 48.49 15.84 -6.99
CA HIS A 38 47.24 16.60 -7.04
C HIS A 38 47.33 17.83 -6.13
N ILE A 39 47.09 19.02 -6.67
CA ILE A 39 47.28 20.30 -5.98
C ILE A 39 46.32 20.44 -4.77
N PRO A 40 45.03 20.07 -4.85
CA PRO A 40 44.11 20.15 -3.71
C PRO A 40 44.41 19.15 -2.59
N CYS A 41 44.48 17.85 -2.90
CA CYS A 41 44.61 16.81 -1.85
C CYS A 41 46.04 16.37 -1.55
N LYS A 42 47.04 16.92 -2.26
CA LYS A 42 48.48 16.66 -2.12
C LYS A 42 48.93 15.21 -2.33
N GLN A 43 48.02 14.30 -2.68
CA GLN A 43 48.34 12.90 -2.97
C GLN A 43 49.13 12.77 -4.27
N VAL A 44 50.03 11.80 -4.29
CA VAL A 44 50.69 11.35 -5.52
C VAL A 44 49.72 10.45 -6.28
N ILE A 45 49.47 10.78 -7.54
CA ILE A 45 48.50 10.14 -8.43
C ILE A 45 49.12 9.85 -9.79
N TYR A 46 48.53 8.94 -10.54
CA TYR A 46 49.00 8.52 -11.87
C TYR A 46 47.91 8.71 -12.94
N PRO A 47 47.39 9.94 -13.15
CA PRO A 47 46.44 10.24 -14.21
C PRO A 47 47.09 10.07 -15.59
N ASN A 48 46.26 9.92 -16.63
CA ASN A 48 46.72 10.11 -18.01
C ASN A 48 46.13 11.40 -18.58
N ARG A 49 46.89 12.10 -19.44
CA ARG A 49 46.49 13.39 -20.02
C ARG A 49 45.21 13.29 -20.83
N ASN A 50 44.97 12.19 -21.53
CA ASN A 50 43.77 11.99 -22.34
C ASN A 50 42.50 12.08 -21.48
N ASN A 51 42.44 11.42 -20.33
CA ASN A 51 41.26 11.45 -19.46
C ASN A 51 41.05 12.83 -18.83
N VAL A 52 42.13 13.51 -18.47
CA VAL A 52 42.09 14.89 -17.96
C VAL A 52 41.55 15.86 -19.02
N MET A 53 42.05 15.76 -20.27
CA MET A 53 41.56 16.57 -21.40
C MET A 53 40.08 16.31 -21.73
N ASN A 54 39.58 15.10 -21.45
CA ASN A 54 38.18 14.74 -21.65
C ASN A 54 37.30 15.07 -20.42
N GLY A 55 37.81 15.80 -19.43
CA GLY A 55 37.03 16.29 -18.29
C GLY A 55 36.74 15.23 -17.21
N GLN A 56 37.42 14.08 -17.19
CA GLN A 56 37.23 13.06 -16.14
C GLN A 56 37.93 13.41 -14.82
N GLY A 57 38.77 14.46 -14.81
CA GLY A 57 39.61 14.84 -13.68
C GLY A 57 40.87 13.96 -13.55
N ALA A 58 41.84 14.43 -12.76
CA ALA A 58 43.11 13.74 -12.57
C ALA A 58 43.15 12.82 -11.33
N CYS A 59 42.42 13.18 -10.28
CA CYS A 59 42.55 12.52 -8.99
C CYS A 59 41.38 11.58 -8.69
N ILE A 60 41.65 10.27 -8.64
CA ILE A 60 40.67 9.25 -8.24
C ILE A 60 40.13 9.45 -6.82
N TRP A 61 40.91 10.04 -5.91
CA TRP A 61 40.54 10.26 -4.51
C TRP A 61 39.65 11.49 -4.31
N CYS A 62 39.69 12.44 -5.24
CA CYS A 62 38.83 13.61 -5.24
C CYS A 62 37.65 13.47 -6.22
N ALA A 63 37.62 12.39 -7.01
CA ALA A 63 36.50 12.10 -7.88
C ALA A 63 35.22 11.88 -7.06
N PRO A 64 34.03 12.22 -7.60
CA PRO A 64 32.76 11.98 -6.91
C PRO A 64 32.53 10.53 -6.46
N ASN A 65 33.16 9.57 -7.14
CA ASN A 65 33.10 8.13 -6.87
C ASN A 65 34.36 7.59 -6.16
N ALA A 66 35.15 8.45 -5.50
CA ALA A 66 36.37 8.04 -4.82
C ALA A 66 36.15 6.85 -3.86
N PRO A 67 37.11 5.90 -3.77
CA PRO A 67 37.05 4.83 -2.79
C PRO A 67 36.98 5.41 -1.37
N ARG A 68 35.99 4.99 -0.58
CA ARG A 68 35.83 5.43 0.82
C ARG A 68 36.45 4.42 1.77
N ASN A 69 37.07 4.90 2.82
CA ASN A 69 37.58 4.05 3.90
C ASN A 69 36.40 3.35 4.60
N PRO A 70 36.39 2.00 4.70
CA PRO A 70 35.33 1.26 5.37
C PRO A 70 35.00 1.74 6.80
N LYS A 71 36.01 2.15 7.58
CA LYS A 71 35.82 2.61 8.96
C LYS A 71 35.11 3.96 9.02
N GLU A 72 35.52 4.89 8.18
CA GLU A 72 34.88 6.20 8.07
C GLU A 72 33.45 6.06 7.55
N ALA A 73 33.23 5.16 6.59
CA ALA A 73 31.90 4.88 6.05
C ALA A 73 30.96 4.29 7.13
N ALA A 74 31.47 3.41 7.99
CA ALA A 74 30.70 2.85 9.10
C ALA A 74 30.38 3.90 10.17
N ALA A 75 31.32 4.80 10.47
CA ALA A 75 31.09 5.91 11.40
C ALA A 75 29.97 6.85 10.89
N ALA A 76 30.02 7.23 9.61
CA ALA A 76 28.98 8.04 8.99
C ALA A 76 27.61 7.33 8.99
N MET A 77 27.58 6.01 8.72
CA MET A 77 26.33 5.23 8.83
C MET A 77 25.75 5.29 10.26
N LEU A 78 26.60 5.20 11.27
CA LEU A 78 26.20 5.28 12.68
C LEU A 78 25.65 6.66 13.05
N GLU A 79 26.30 7.74 12.60
CA GLU A 79 25.81 9.11 12.78
C GLU A 79 24.42 9.33 12.17
N HIS A 80 24.11 8.63 11.07
CA HIS A 80 22.79 8.62 10.44
C HIS A 80 21.83 7.56 11.01
N GLY A 81 22.16 6.93 12.15
CA GLY A 81 21.28 6.03 12.88
C GLY A 81 21.27 4.60 12.36
N PHE A 82 22.37 4.11 11.79
CA PHE A 82 22.53 2.73 11.33
C PHE A 82 23.78 2.05 11.87
N ILE A 83 23.61 0.86 12.43
CA ILE A 83 24.70 -0.05 12.79
C ILE A 83 24.92 -1.01 11.63
N VAL A 84 26.08 -0.99 10.98
CA VAL A 84 26.40 -1.91 9.87
C VAL A 84 26.67 -3.32 10.40
N LEU A 85 26.19 -4.35 9.71
CA LEU A 85 26.25 -5.75 10.15
C LEU A 85 27.22 -6.61 9.31
N VAL A 86 27.69 -6.08 8.19
CA VAL A 86 28.58 -6.76 7.25
C VAL A 86 29.66 -5.81 6.75
N ASP A 87 30.71 -6.35 6.12
CA ASP A 87 31.81 -5.55 5.58
C ASP A 87 31.37 -4.56 4.50
N PHE A 88 32.10 -3.44 4.39
CA PHE A 88 31.78 -2.38 3.43
C PHE A 88 32.05 -2.82 1.99
N LEU A 89 30.98 -2.98 1.20
CA LEU A 89 31.07 -3.46 -0.18
C LEU A 89 31.28 -2.32 -1.22
N GLY A 90 31.23 -1.07 -0.77
CA GLY A 90 31.32 0.15 -1.59
C GLY A 90 30.09 1.07 -1.46
N THR A 91 30.25 2.34 -1.88
CA THR A 91 29.28 3.42 -1.59
C THR A 91 27.90 3.21 -2.21
N GLY A 92 27.86 2.71 -3.45
CA GLY A 92 26.64 2.50 -4.21
C GLY A 92 26.03 1.11 -4.08
N LYS A 93 26.47 0.26 -3.13
CA LYS A 93 25.92 -1.09 -2.95
C LYS A 93 25.01 -1.17 -1.72
N PRO A 94 23.98 -2.06 -1.71
CA PRO A 94 23.20 -2.30 -0.51
C PRO A 94 24.10 -2.80 0.63
N TRP A 95 24.02 -2.14 1.79
CA TRP A 95 24.87 -2.44 2.93
C TRP A 95 24.00 -2.84 4.12
N LEU A 96 24.02 -4.14 4.46
CA LEU A 96 23.17 -4.69 5.52
C LEU A 96 23.46 -4.02 6.87
N SER A 97 22.42 -3.42 7.44
CA SER A 97 22.51 -2.54 8.60
C SER A 97 21.26 -2.68 9.48
N GLN A 98 21.39 -2.39 10.77
CA GLN A 98 20.31 -2.26 11.72
C GLN A 98 20.04 -0.80 12.03
N CYS A 99 18.78 -0.37 11.93
CA CYS A 99 18.38 0.97 12.36
C CYS A 99 18.46 1.10 13.89
N VAL A 100 19.13 2.14 14.39
CA VAL A 100 19.28 2.41 15.83
C VAL A 100 17.93 2.78 16.48
N ALA A 101 17.08 3.51 15.78
CA ALA A 101 15.83 4.02 16.34
C ALA A 101 14.77 2.93 16.61
N ALA A 102 14.65 1.95 15.72
CA ALA A 102 13.57 0.95 15.75
C ALA A 102 14.05 -0.50 15.58
N GLY A 103 15.36 -0.74 15.45
CA GLY A 103 15.93 -2.08 15.31
C GLY A 103 15.74 -2.74 13.93
N HIS A 104 15.15 -2.04 12.95
CA HIS A 104 14.89 -2.60 11.62
C HIS A 104 16.15 -3.04 10.89
N ILE A 105 16.16 -4.28 10.39
CA ILE A 105 17.20 -4.80 9.50
C ILE A 105 16.91 -4.33 8.07
N VAL A 106 17.79 -3.50 7.52
CA VAL A 106 17.65 -2.89 6.20
C VAL A 106 18.99 -2.91 5.47
N ALA A 107 18.97 -2.78 4.15
CA ALA A 107 20.19 -2.67 3.34
C ALA A 107 20.23 -1.34 2.57
N PRO A 108 20.32 -0.18 3.26
CA PRO A 108 20.47 1.10 2.60
C PRO A 108 21.81 1.17 1.86
N ARG A 109 21.92 2.07 0.88
CA ARG A 109 23.19 2.37 0.20
C ARG A 109 23.83 3.55 0.90
N TYR A 110 25.15 3.52 1.09
CA TYR A 110 25.89 4.55 1.82
C TYR A 110 25.66 5.94 1.20
N ASP A 111 25.77 6.06 -0.12
CA ASP A 111 25.55 7.31 -0.86
C ASP A 111 24.16 7.93 -0.62
N ASN A 112 23.12 7.10 -0.56
CA ASN A 112 21.76 7.52 -0.25
C ASN A 112 21.60 7.96 1.21
N VAL A 113 22.31 7.30 2.14
CA VAL A 113 22.27 7.65 3.56
C VAL A 113 22.91 9.02 3.79
N THR A 114 24.12 9.22 3.27
CA THR A 114 24.91 10.43 3.52
C THR A 114 24.56 11.60 2.60
N GLY A 115 23.94 11.35 1.44
CA GLY A 115 23.75 12.36 0.39
C GLY A 115 22.32 12.91 0.23
N ARG A 116 21.27 12.22 0.70
CA ARG A 116 19.87 12.58 0.39
C ARG A 116 18.94 12.52 1.60
N ASP A 117 19.27 13.28 2.66
CA ASP A 117 18.50 13.26 3.91
C ASP A 117 18.09 11.82 4.23
N GLY A 118 19.11 10.96 4.33
CA GLY A 118 18.92 9.52 4.40
C GLY A 118 18.54 9.09 5.81
N GLY A 119 17.75 8.03 5.91
CA GLY A 119 17.35 7.46 7.18
C GLY A 119 16.61 6.17 6.94
N CYS A 120 16.25 5.48 8.03
CA CYS A 120 15.58 4.19 7.89
C CYS A 120 14.29 4.38 7.10
N ARG A 121 14.15 3.66 5.99
CA ARG A 121 12.96 3.75 5.12
C ARG A 121 11.66 3.42 5.84
N PHE A 122 11.73 2.72 6.98
CA PHE A 122 10.58 2.43 7.82
C PHE A 122 10.31 3.60 8.78
N CYS A 123 11.35 4.21 9.36
CA CYS A 123 11.23 5.36 10.26
C CYS A 123 10.92 6.70 9.56
N LYS A 124 11.43 6.95 8.35
CA LYS A 124 11.07 8.17 7.58
C LYS A 124 9.71 8.04 6.88
N ARG A 125 9.24 6.80 6.73
CA ARG A 125 8.04 6.45 6.00
C ARG A 125 7.06 5.76 6.94
N TYR A 126 6.84 6.32 8.13
CA TYR A 126 5.63 6.12 8.95
C TYR A 126 4.37 6.58 8.20
N GLY A 127 4.22 6.19 6.94
CA GLY A 127 2.97 5.68 6.45
C GLY A 127 2.83 4.22 6.89
N PRO A 128 1.65 3.63 6.68
CA PRO A 128 1.04 2.59 7.50
C PRO A 128 1.73 1.19 7.59
N GLY A 129 2.99 1.05 7.19
CA GLY A 129 3.69 -0.21 6.99
C GLY A 129 4.89 -0.53 7.90
N ASP A 130 4.95 0.01 9.13
CA ASP A 130 5.89 -0.49 10.13
C ASP A 130 5.47 -1.89 10.62
N PRO A 131 6.30 -2.94 10.51
CA PRO A 131 5.91 -4.29 10.91
C PRO A 131 5.55 -4.46 12.39
N HIS A 132 6.20 -3.71 13.29
CA HIS A 132 5.94 -3.82 14.73
C HIS A 132 4.61 -3.16 15.11
N GLU A 133 4.37 -1.94 14.64
CA GLU A 133 3.08 -1.28 14.80
C GLU A 133 1.96 -2.05 14.11
N ALA A 134 2.21 -2.59 12.91
CA ALA A 134 1.24 -3.41 12.19
C ALA A 134 0.80 -4.63 13.01
N VAL A 135 1.75 -5.31 13.67
CA VAL A 135 1.43 -6.45 14.55
C VAL A 135 0.69 -5.98 15.81
N ALA A 136 1.08 -4.84 16.39
CA ALA A 136 0.40 -4.27 17.55
C ALA A 136 -1.06 -3.92 17.24
N ASP A 137 -1.31 -3.25 16.10
CA ASP A 137 -2.64 -2.90 15.62
C ASP A 137 -3.53 -4.14 15.40
N MET A 138 -2.97 -5.18 14.77
CA MET A 138 -3.69 -6.44 14.56
C MET A 138 -4.07 -7.09 15.89
N ARG A 139 -3.15 -7.13 16.85
CA ARG A 139 -3.41 -7.69 18.18
C ARG A 139 -4.44 -6.87 18.97
N ALA A 140 -4.41 -5.54 18.85
CA ALA A 140 -5.35 -4.65 19.54
C ALA A 140 -6.83 -4.91 19.17
N VAL A 141 -7.09 -5.41 17.95
CA VAL A 141 -8.43 -5.78 17.48
C VAL A 141 -8.71 -7.29 17.54
N GLY A 142 -7.88 -8.06 18.25
CA GLY A 142 -8.08 -9.50 18.45
C GLY A 142 -7.69 -10.40 17.28
N PHE A 143 -6.72 -9.97 16.46
CA PHE A 143 -6.06 -10.83 15.48
C PHE A 143 -4.64 -11.17 15.89
N ARG A 144 -4.27 -12.43 15.69
CA ARG A 144 -2.90 -12.91 15.84
C ARG A 144 -2.32 -13.22 14.45
N PRO A 145 -1.41 -12.38 13.91
CA PRO A 145 -0.76 -12.66 12.63
C PRO A 145 -0.01 -14.01 12.66
N LEU A 146 -0.15 -14.78 11.58
CA LEU A 146 0.48 -16.09 11.40
C LEU A 146 1.64 -16.04 10.38
N GLU A 147 1.80 -14.94 9.68
CA GLU A 147 2.88 -14.70 8.72
C GLU A 147 3.51 -13.31 8.91
N PRO A 148 4.74 -13.07 8.41
CA PRO A 148 5.37 -11.76 8.44
C PRO A 148 4.57 -10.69 7.70
N PHE A 149 4.59 -9.47 8.23
CA PHE A 149 3.93 -8.33 7.63
C PHE A 149 4.58 -7.91 6.31
N LYS A 150 3.77 -7.76 5.25
CA LYS A 150 4.25 -7.37 3.91
C LYS A 150 3.99 -5.89 3.63
N ASN A 151 2.72 -5.47 3.70
CA ASN A 151 2.25 -4.10 3.56
C ASN A 151 0.76 -4.02 3.96
N ILE A 152 0.20 -2.81 3.99
CA ILE A 152 -1.14 -2.54 4.55
C ILE A 152 -2.33 -3.01 3.72
N ALA A 153 -2.14 -3.16 2.42
CA ALA A 153 -3.20 -3.40 1.46
C ALA A 153 -3.29 -4.89 1.09
N SER A 154 -2.22 -5.65 1.33
CA SER A 154 -2.21 -7.09 1.16
C SER A 154 -3.06 -7.80 2.23
N PRO A 155 -3.80 -8.86 1.86
CA PRO A 155 -4.37 -9.78 2.84
C PRO A 155 -3.26 -10.32 3.74
N TRP A 156 -3.52 -10.35 5.05
CA TRP A 156 -2.53 -10.77 6.04
C TRP A 156 -3.06 -11.94 6.85
N LEU A 157 -2.49 -13.13 6.63
CA LEU A 157 -2.94 -14.36 7.26
C LEU A 157 -2.86 -14.27 8.78
N SER A 158 -4.00 -14.37 9.45
CA SER A 158 -4.13 -14.14 10.89
C SER A 158 -5.18 -15.08 11.50
N LEU A 159 -4.96 -15.49 12.75
CA LEU A 159 -5.97 -16.17 13.55
C LEU A 159 -6.84 -15.12 14.24
N CYS A 160 -8.16 -15.21 14.10
CA CYS A 160 -9.07 -14.38 14.89
C CYS A 160 -9.21 -14.98 16.29
N GLU A 161 -8.81 -14.25 17.32
CA GLU A 161 -8.84 -14.74 18.71
C GLU A 161 -10.28 -14.84 19.26
N ARG A 162 -11.24 -14.17 18.61
CA ARG A 162 -12.66 -14.22 18.98
C ARG A 162 -13.37 -15.50 18.52
N CYS A 163 -13.18 -15.93 17.27
CA CYS A 163 -13.85 -17.12 16.72
C CYS A 163 -12.93 -18.30 16.45
N GLN A 164 -11.63 -18.15 16.74
CA GLN A 164 -10.59 -19.18 16.54
C GLN A 164 -10.48 -19.70 15.10
N LYS A 165 -10.97 -18.93 14.12
CA LYS A 165 -10.83 -19.24 12.68
C LYS A 165 -9.76 -18.37 12.04
N ILE A 166 -9.08 -18.95 11.05
CA ILE A 166 -8.09 -18.24 10.22
C ILE A 166 -8.84 -17.27 9.31
N SER A 167 -8.35 -16.04 9.21
CA SER A 167 -8.86 -15.00 8.32
C SER A 167 -7.69 -14.21 7.74
N SER A 168 -7.92 -13.53 6.62
CA SER A 168 -6.89 -12.71 5.97
C SER A 168 -7.34 -11.25 5.87
N PRO A 169 -7.56 -10.56 7.02
CA PRO A 169 -7.88 -9.14 7.01
C PRO A 169 -6.73 -8.33 6.41
N ARG A 170 -7.05 -7.14 5.91
CA ARG A 170 -6.06 -6.16 5.46
C ARG A 170 -5.89 -5.12 6.56
N LEU A 171 -4.65 -4.71 6.84
CA LEU A 171 -4.38 -3.75 7.92
C LEU A 171 -5.08 -2.40 7.68
N ASN A 172 -5.22 -1.96 6.42
CA ASN A 172 -5.99 -0.76 6.11
C ASN A 172 -7.47 -0.87 6.51
N ASN A 173 -8.09 -2.04 6.33
CA ASN A 173 -9.46 -2.32 6.75
C ASN A 173 -9.56 -2.42 8.26
N VAL A 174 -8.56 -2.99 8.92
CA VAL A 174 -8.49 -3.04 10.39
C VAL A 174 -8.42 -1.63 10.97
N ARG A 175 -7.55 -0.76 10.46
CA ARG A 175 -7.40 0.62 10.93
C ARG A 175 -8.63 1.49 10.68
N THR A 176 -9.37 1.23 9.60
CA THR A 176 -10.55 2.04 9.23
C THR A 176 -11.87 1.50 9.78
N ARG A 177 -12.06 0.17 9.82
CA ARG A 177 -13.32 -0.49 10.18
C ARG A 177 -13.25 -1.25 11.51
N GLY A 178 -12.06 -1.42 12.09
CA GLY A 178 -11.85 -2.23 13.29
C GLY A 178 -11.97 -3.73 13.02
N GLU A 179 -12.81 -4.41 13.80
CA GLU A 179 -13.06 -5.85 13.71
C GLU A 179 -13.63 -6.25 12.33
N CYS A 180 -12.77 -6.67 11.41
CA CYS A 180 -13.15 -7.03 10.03
C CYS A 180 -13.00 -8.53 9.72
N CYS A 181 -13.04 -9.40 10.74
CA CYS A 181 -12.94 -10.85 10.57
C CYS A 181 -14.10 -11.32 9.70
N GLN A 182 -13.83 -11.96 8.56
CA GLN A 182 -14.87 -12.43 7.65
C GLN A 182 -15.85 -13.43 8.31
N HIS A 183 -15.41 -14.12 9.36
CA HIS A 183 -16.24 -15.07 10.10
C HIS A 183 -17.00 -14.45 11.28
N CYS A 184 -16.53 -13.33 11.84
CA CYS A 184 -17.22 -12.62 12.94
C CYS A 184 -18.05 -11.44 12.44
N ALA A 185 -17.69 -10.88 11.28
CA ALA A 185 -18.40 -9.77 10.70
C ALA A 185 -19.81 -10.25 10.32
N ARG A 186 -20.81 -9.71 11.02
CA ARG A 186 -22.22 -9.85 10.67
C ARG A 186 -22.49 -9.03 9.41
N TYR A 187 -22.02 -9.52 8.26
CA TYR A 187 -22.50 -9.03 6.97
C TYR A 187 -23.81 -9.76 6.66
N GLY A 188 -24.88 -9.00 6.46
CA GLY A 188 -26.20 -9.54 6.16
C GLY A 188 -27.07 -9.79 7.39
N LEU A 189 -28.20 -10.45 7.15
CA LEU A 189 -29.18 -10.76 8.16
C LEU A 189 -28.64 -11.85 9.10
N ASP A 190 -28.58 -11.58 10.41
CA ASP A 190 -28.31 -12.63 11.40
C ASP A 190 -29.54 -13.55 11.47
N PRO A 191 -29.44 -14.84 11.07
CA PRO A 191 -30.60 -15.72 11.00
C PRO A 191 -31.30 -15.93 12.34
N GLY A 192 -30.55 -15.85 13.45
CA GLY A 192 -31.07 -16.08 14.80
C GLY A 192 -31.48 -14.81 15.55
N ALA A 193 -31.27 -13.62 14.97
CA ALA A 193 -31.64 -12.35 15.60
C ALA A 193 -32.95 -11.80 15.02
N PRO A 194 -33.68 -10.94 15.77
CA PRO A 194 -34.88 -10.30 15.27
C PRO A 194 -34.64 -9.49 13.99
N ALA A 195 -35.61 -9.57 13.09
CA ALA A 195 -35.56 -8.97 11.78
C ALA A 195 -36.87 -8.28 11.44
N ARG A 196 -36.87 -7.48 10.38
CA ARG A 196 -38.09 -6.95 9.79
C ARG A 196 -38.07 -7.11 8.28
N LEU A 197 -39.23 -7.43 7.73
CA LEU A 197 -39.55 -7.31 6.32
C LEU A 197 -40.17 -5.93 6.10
N TYR A 198 -39.86 -5.31 4.98
CA TYR A 198 -40.41 -4.03 4.57
C TYR A 198 -40.86 -4.08 3.11
N VAL A 199 -41.90 -3.30 2.82
CA VAL A 199 -42.40 -3.06 1.46
C VAL A 199 -42.23 -1.58 1.16
N LEU A 200 -41.59 -1.26 0.03
CA LEU A 200 -41.33 0.10 -0.43
C LEU A 200 -41.92 0.33 -1.82
N ALA A 201 -42.24 1.58 -2.13
CA ALA A 201 -42.61 2.05 -3.45
C ALA A 201 -41.70 3.20 -3.90
N HIS A 202 -41.44 3.29 -5.21
CA HIS A 202 -40.73 4.42 -5.82
C HIS A 202 -41.55 4.94 -6.99
N ALA A 203 -42.20 6.09 -6.81
CA ALA A 203 -43.14 6.65 -7.78
C ALA A 203 -42.48 6.96 -9.14
N GLU A 204 -41.32 7.61 -9.12
CA GLU A 204 -40.64 8.03 -10.37
C GLU A 204 -40.11 6.85 -11.20
N CYS A 205 -39.73 5.77 -10.53
CA CYS A 205 -39.23 4.57 -11.21
C CYS A 205 -40.37 3.62 -11.56
N GLY A 206 -41.60 3.87 -11.10
CA GLY A 206 -42.72 2.95 -11.23
C GLY A 206 -42.44 1.57 -10.61
N ALA A 207 -41.68 1.53 -9.51
CA ALA A 207 -41.18 0.28 -8.93
C ALA A 207 -41.69 0.04 -7.52
N VAL A 208 -41.96 -1.22 -7.19
CA VAL A 208 -42.16 -1.67 -5.80
C VAL A 208 -41.06 -2.65 -5.41
N LYS A 209 -40.78 -2.72 -4.11
CA LYS A 209 -39.74 -3.56 -3.55
C LYS A 209 -40.20 -4.22 -2.26
N ILE A 210 -39.89 -5.50 -2.13
CA ILE A 210 -39.90 -6.21 -0.85
C ILE A 210 -38.46 -6.44 -0.41
N GLY A 211 -38.18 -6.37 0.89
CA GLY A 211 -36.84 -6.56 1.41
C GLY A 211 -36.81 -6.85 2.90
N ILE A 212 -35.70 -7.40 3.38
CA ILE A 212 -35.46 -7.65 4.79
C ILE A 212 -34.24 -6.91 5.35
N THR A 213 -34.30 -6.60 6.65
CA THR A 213 -33.18 -6.04 7.41
C THR A 213 -33.24 -6.50 8.87
N GLY A 214 -32.09 -6.65 9.52
CA GLY A 214 -32.02 -7.02 10.93
C GLY A 214 -32.36 -5.84 11.82
N LEU A 215 -33.02 -6.07 12.96
CA LEU A 215 -33.34 -4.99 13.92
C LEU A 215 -32.13 -4.53 14.74
N ARG A 216 -31.01 -5.26 14.68
CA ARG A 216 -29.76 -4.96 15.39
C ARG A 216 -28.64 -4.51 14.44
N THR A 217 -28.96 -4.15 13.20
CA THR A 217 -27.96 -3.66 12.25
C THR A 217 -27.60 -2.21 12.56
N ARG A 218 -26.32 -1.86 12.37
CA ARG A 218 -25.78 -0.53 12.67
C ARG A 218 -26.33 0.56 11.74
N GLU A 219 -26.76 0.17 10.54
CA GLU A 219 -27.42 1.04 9.57
C GLU A 219 -28.87 0.58 9.36
N ASP A 220 -29.79 1.55 9.32
CA ASP A 220 -31.16 1.32 8.93
C ASP A 220 -31.27 1.33 7.40
N ARG A 221 -31.47 0.13 6.83
CA ARG A 221 -31.56 -0.06 5.38
C ARG A 221 -32.77 0.68 4.77
N VAL A 222 -33.86 0.86 5.51
CA VAL A 222 -35.06 1.59 5.06
C VAL A 222 -34.77 3.08 4.97
N VAL A 223 -34.09 3.66 5.97
CA VAL A 223 -33.68 5.08 5.94
C VAL A 223 -32.80 5.37 4.72
N ARG A 224 -31.87 4.46 4.41
CA ARG A 224 -31.04 4.58 3.20
C ARG A 224 -31.86 4.54 1.90
N PHE A 225 -32.91 3.73 1.83
CA PHE A 225 -33.81 3.72 0.67
C PHE A 225 -34.64 5.00 0.60
N GLN A 226 -35.12 5.52 1.73
CA GLN A 226 -35.86 6.79 1.80
C GLN A 226 -35.07 7.98 1.26
N SER A 227 -33.76 8.05 1.58
CA SER A 227 -32.91 9.12 1.03
C SER A 227 -32.71 9.04 -0.49
N HIS A 228 -33.19 7.97 -1.14
CA HIS A 228 -33.13 7.75 -2.59
C HIS A 228 -34.54 7.61 -3.19
N GLY A 229 -35.55 8.29 -2.62
CA GLY A 229 -36.89 8.39 -3.21
C GLY A 229 -37.84 7.22 -2.94
N TRP A 230 -37.42 6.21 -2.17
CA TRP A 230 -38.30 5.09 -1.81
C TRP A 230 -39.17 5.44 -0.60
N VAL A 231 -40.48 5.22 -0.72
CA VAL A 231 -41.44 5.46 0.34
C VAL A 231 -41.83 4.13 0.99
N PRO A 232 -41.68 3.97 2.33
CA PRO A 232 -42.12 2.77 3.01
C PRO A 232 -43.65 2.70 3.07
N PHE A 233 -44.20 1.54 2.68
CA PHE A 233 -45.62 1.26 2.73
C PHE A 233 -46.00 0.43 3.97
N ALA A 234 -45.25 -0.64 4.25
CA ALA A 234 -45.51 -1.53 5.36
C ALA A 234 -44.22 -2.17 5.91
N GLN A 235 -44.26 -2.58 7.17
CA GLN A 235 -43.18 -3.28 7.85
C GLN A 235 -43.76 -4.39 8.74
N ILE A 236 -43.21 -5.60 8.65
CA ILE A 236 -43.58 -6.76 9.47
C ILE A 236 -42.35 -7.18 10.27
N GLN A 237 -42.48 -7.33 11.58
CA GLN A 237 -41.40 -7.79 12.44
C GLN A 237 -41.42 -9.31 12.59
N PHE A 238 -40.24 -9.90 12.65
CA PHE A 238 -40.02 -11.33 12.85
C PHE A 238 -39.09 -11.57 14.03
N ALA A 239 -39.37 -12.63 14.79
CA ALA A 239 -38.53 -13.07 15.89
C ALA A 239 -37.12 -13.47 15.42
N THR A 240 -37.02 -14.03 14.20
CA THR A 240 -35.76 -14.46 13.61
C THR A 240 -35.57 -13.94 12.18
N GLY A 241 -34.31 -13.70 11.80
CA GLY A 241 -33.96 -13.39 10.42
C GLY A 241 -34.25 -14.54 9.46
N ALA A 242 -34.15 -15.79 9.93
CA ALA A 242 -34.49 -16.96 9.13
C ALA A 242 -35.95 -16.94 8.66
N ASP A 243 -36.89 -16.56 9.54
CA ASP A 243 -38.30 -16.47 9.20
C ASP A 243 -38.56 -15.33 8.20
N ALA A 244 -37.99 -14.15 8.45
CA ALA A 244 -38.12 -13.01 7.54
C ALA A 244 -37.59 -13.35 6.13
N TYR A 245 -36.43 -14.02 6.06
CA TYR A 245 -35.84 -14.47 4.79
C TYR A 245 -36.71 -15.50 4.08
N ARG A 246 -37.24 -16.49 4.82
CA ARG A 246 -38.13 -17.52 4.27
C ARG A 246 -39.36 -16.89 3.59
N VAL A 247 -40.02 -15.94 4.26
CA VAL A 247 -41.19 -15.23 3.73
C VAL A 247 -40.81 -14.42 2.49
N GLU A 248 -39.77 -13.59 2.56
CA GLU A 248 -39.31 -12.76 1.42
C GLU A 248 -39.03 -13.62 0.18
N GLN A 249 -38.27 -14.70 0.33
CA GLN A 249 -37.92 -15.58 -0.78
C GLN A 249 -39.15 -16.29 -1.37
N ARG A 250 -40.12 -16.64 -0.54
CA ARG A 250 -41.35 -17.28 -0.99
C ARG A 250 -42.22 -16.34 -1.82
N VAL A 251 -42.40 -15.11 -1.36
CA VAL A 251 -43.11 -14.05 -2.09
C VAL A 251 -42.43 -13.77 -3.43
N ILE A 252 -41.09 -13.60 -3.43
CA ILE A 252 -40.32 -13.38 -4.65
C ILE A 252 -40.49 -14.56 -5.61
N LYS A 253 -40.34 -15.79 -5.12
CA LYS A 253 -40.46 -17.00 -5.96
C LYS A 253 -41.85 -17.12 -6.58
N LEU A 254 -42.90 -16.82 -5.83
CA LEU A 254 -44.28 -16.84 -6.31
C LEU A 254 -44.49 -15.81 -7.43
N LEU A 255 -44.11 -14.55 -7.22
CA LEU A 255 -44.25 -13.50 -8.23
C LEU A 255 -43.41 -13.77 -9.48
N ARG A 256 -42.22 -14.36 -9.32
CA ARG A 256 -41.36 -14.75 -10.45
C ARG A 256 -41.98 -15.89 -11.25
N ALA A 257 -42.64 -16.85 -10.58
CA ALA A 257 -43.39 -17.92 -11.23
C ALA A 257 -44.65 -17.41 -11.95
N GLU A 258 -45.28 -16.35 -11.43
CA GLU A 258 -46.40 -15.63 -12.08
C GLU A 258 -45.95 -14.75 -13.27
N GLY A 259 -44.66 -14.73 -13.60
CA GLY A 259 -44.13 -14.02 -14.77
C GLY A 259 -43.77 -12.55 -14.50
N HIS A 260 -43.57 -12.16 -13.24
CA HIS A 260 -43.02 -10.85 -12.91
C HIS A 260 -41.49 -10.97 -12.72
N PRO A 261 -40.65 -10.57 -13.71
CA PRO A 261 -39.20 -10.60 -13.57
C PRO A 261 -38.68 -9.42 -12.74
N VAL A 262 -37.36 -9.42 -12.51
CA VAL A 262 -36.67 -8.27 -11.90
C VAL A 262 -36.94 -7.03 -12.75
N PHE A 263 -37.44 -5.97 -12.11
CA PHE A 263 -37.89 -4.78 -12.83
C PHE A 263 -36.79 -3.73 -13.03
N LEU A 264 -36.06 -3.40 -11.97
CA LEU A 264 -34.94 -2.46 -12.04
C LEU A 264 -33.61 -3.20 -12.27
N SER A 265 -32.74 -2.59 -13.07
CA SER A 265 -31.35 -3.01 -13.23
C SER A 265 -30.44 -2.46 -12.13
N ASP A 266 -29.24 -3.02 -11.99
CA ASP A 266 -28.21 -2.53 -11.07
C ASP A 266 -27.84 -1.06 -11.35
N ALA A 267 -27.81 -0.66 -12.63
CA ALA A 267 -27.53 0.72 -13.03
C ALA A 267 -28.64 1.71 -12.60
N GLN A 268 -29.90 1.25 -12.60
CA GLN A 268 -31.05 2.05 -12.13
C GLN A 268 -31.16 2.06 -10.61
N MET A 269 -30.42 1.19 -9.90
CA MET A 269 -30.47 1.09 -8.45
C MET A 269 -29.07 0.91 -7.82
N PRO A 270 -28.21 1.96 -7.88
CA PRO A 270 -26.81 1.87 -7.44
C PRO A 270 -26.62 1.57 -5.95
N ILE A 271 -27.67 1.78 -5.14
CA ILE A 271 -27.73 1.46 -3.72
C ILE A 271 -27.89 -0.05 -3.42
N GLY A 272 -28.01 -0.86 -4.47
CA GLY A 272 -28.15 -2.32 -4.42
C GLY A 272 -29.54 -2.80 -3.99
N GLY A 273 -29.84 -4.07 -4.24
CA GLY A 273 -31.16 -4.68 -3.96
C GLY A 273 -32.15 -4.59 -5.13
N TYR A 274 -31.64 -4.52 -6.37
CA TYR A 274 -32.47 -4.48 -7.57
C TYR A 274 -33.20 -5.81 -7.82
N LYS A 275 -32.63 -6.94 -7.38
CA LYS A 275 -33.19 -8.29 -7.58
C LYS A 275 -34.56 -8.51 -6.93
N GLU A 276 -34.90 -7.72 -5.91
CA GLU A 276 -36.19 -7.82 -5.21
C GLU A 276 -37.19 -6.71 -5.63
N THR A 277 -37.05 -6.18 -6.85
CA THR A 277 -37.95 -5.16 -7.42
C THR A 277 -38.97 -5.74 -8.40
N PHE A 278 -40.12 -5.08 -8.52
CA PHE A 278 -41.23 -5.42 -9.41
C PHE A 278 -41.86 -4.15 -10.00
N ASP A 279 -42.51 -4.30 -11.15
CA ASP A 279 -43.26 -3.24 -11.83
C ASP A 279 -44.52 -2.88 -11.01
N ALA A 280 -44.61 -1.62 -10.57
CA ALA A 280 -45.71 -1.13 -9.74
C ALA A 280 -47.07 -1.14 -10.47
N SER A 281 -47.08 -1.16 -11.80
CA SER A 281 -48.32 -1.27 -12.59
C SER A 281 -48.89 -2.69 -12.60
N ARG A 282 -48.05 -3.69 -12.32
CA ARG A 282 -48.43 -5.12 -12.34
C ARG A 282 -48.51 -5.72 -10.94
N VAL A 283 -47.65 -5.29 -10.03
CA VAL A 283 -47.57 -5.75 -8.65
C VAL A 283 -47.69 -4.54 -7.73
N SER A 284 -48.80 -4.43 -7.01
CA SER A 284 -49.01 -3.35 -6.06
C SER A 284 -48.30 -3.62 -4.73
N VAL A 285 -48.03 -2.56 -3.96
CA VAL A 285 -47.51 -2.68 -2.58
C VAL A 285 -48.46 -3.47 -1.67
N GLY A 286 -49.78 -3.34 -1.88
CA GLY A 286 -50.79 -4.11 -1.15
C GLY A 286 -50.74 -5.60 -1.50
N ARG A 287 -50.48 -5.96 -2.76
CA ARG A 287 -50.28 -7.36 -3.16
C ARG A 287 -49.01 -7.96 -2.53
N LEU A 288 -47.91 -7.21 -2.50
CA LEU A 288 -46.68 -7.66 -1.82
C LEU A 288 -46.93 -7.92 -0.33
N LEU A 289 -47.65 -7.00 0.33
CA LEU A 289 -47.99 -7.15 1.74
C LEU A 289 -48.89 -8.37 1.98
N ALA A 290 -49.96 -8.52 1.21
CA ALA A 290 -50.89 -9.64 1.36
C ALA A 290 -50.21 -11.00 1.14
N LEU A 291 -49.29 -11.09 0.18
CA LEU A 291 -48.49 -12.29 -0.04
C LEU A 291 -47.52 -12.57 1.12
N ALA A 292 -46.95 -11.54 1.73
CA ALA A 292 -46.08 -11.70 2.89
C ALA A 292 -46.86 -12.13 4.14
N GLU A 293 -48.06 -11.56 4.36
CA GLU A 293 -48.95 -11.91 5.47
C GLU A 293 -49.51 -13.33 5.36
N ALA A 294 -49.74 -13.83 4.14
CA ALA A 294 -50.21 -15.20 3.91
C ALA A 294 -49.17 -16.29 4.27
N GLU A 295 -47.91 -15.91 4.52
CA GLU A 295 -46.79 -16.81 4.82
C GLU A 295 -46.35 -16.74 6.31
N LEU A 296 -47.04 -15.94 7.12
CA LEU A 296 -46.85 -15.83 8.58
C LEU A 296 -47.50 -16.99 9.32
#